data_AF-A0A3M1YN78-F1
#
_entry.id   AF-A0A3M1YN78-F1
#
_cell.length_a   1.000
_cell.length_b   1.000
_cell.length_c   1.000
_cell.angle_alpha   90.00
_cell.angle_beta   90.00
_cell.angle_gamma   90.00
#
_symmetry.space_group_name_H-M   'P 1'
#
loop_
_entity.id
_entity.type
_entity.pdbx_description
1 polymer ?
#
loop_
_entity_poly.entity_id
_entity_poly.type
_entity_poly.pdbx_seq_one_letter_code
_entity_poly.pdbx_strand_id
1 'polypeptide(L)'
;MTEEFEEFRELSEVSEVSPMTTMPESSRNGNIGCWLGALITTFIVTVLVIVGLFLPPFSIYDRLFGEQFTMLQAGEGLPVDGLLVAIQEDSPLGDFGVRISSVSLLEFENNSGAEWVTLAKNTVPPYLALQSRVYDIATTGTPPPQVSLTVDIPEGAPSTDVLDLYGWYE
;
A
#
# COMPACT_ATOMS: atom_id res chain seq x y z
N MET A 1 29.82 60.57 -76.51
CA MET A 1 29.82 59.85 -77.80
C MET A 1 31.10 59.03 -77.77
N THR A 2 31.11 57.75 -77.38
CA THR A 2 30.15 56.66 -77.61
C THR A 2 30.53 55.54 -76.60
N GLU A 3 29.61 55.14 -75.71
CA GLU A 3 28.97 53.80 -75.62
C GLU A 3 30.00 52.68 -75.36
N GLU A 4 30.00 52.06 -74.18
CA GLU A 4 29.07 51.02 -73.71
C GLU A 4 29.16 49.70 -74.48
N PHE A 5 29.00 48.61 -73.71
CA PHE A 5 28.84 47.20 -74.10
C PHE A 5 30.13 46.51 -74.59
N GLU A 6 30.56 45.36 -74.07
CA GLU A 6 30.04 44.45 -73.05
C GLU A 6 31.14 43.36 -72.94
N GLU A 7 31.53 42.91 -71.75
CA GLU A 7 31.04 41.64 -71.19
C GLU A 7 31.85 40.38 -71.59
N PHE A 8 31.98 39.51 -70.59
CA PHE A 8 32.45 38.12 -70.63
C PHE A 8 33.88 37.82 -71.08
N ARG A 9 34.79 37.77 -70.10
CA ARG A 9 35.12 36.50 -69.43
C ARG A 9 36.09 36.78 -68.29
N GLU A 10 35.65 36.70 -67.05
CA GLU A 10 35.71 35.48 -66.24
C GLU A 10 37.16 35.02 -65.94
N LEU A 11 37.42 34.92 -64.64
CA LEU A 11 38.47 34.12 -63.97
C LEU A 11 39.85 34.76 -63.79
N SER A 12 39.97 35.58 -62.75
CA SER A 12 40.97 35.28 -61.71
C SER A 12 40.46 35.87 -60.39
N GLU A 13 39.77 35.06 -59.60
CA GLU A 13 40.44 34.31 -58.52
C GLU A 13 40.44 35.15 -57.23
N VAL A 14 39.30 35.03 -56.55
CA VAL A 14 39.17 34.85 -55.10
C VAL A 14 40.46 35.14 -54.30
N SER A 15 40.50 36.26 -53.60
CA SER A 15 41.29 36.39 -52.38
C SER A 15 40.41 36.96 -51.28
N GLU A 16 39.54 36.09 -50.78
CA GLU A 16 38.80 36.29 -49.55
C GLU A 16 39.32 35.26 -48.56
N VAL A 17 40.26 35.63 -47.67
CA VAL A 17 40.38 34.97 -46.37
C VAL A 17 40.95 35.95 -45.36
N SER A 18 40.08 36.53 -44.54
CA SER A 18 40.45 36.89 -43.17
C SER A 18 40.36 35.63 -42.32
N PRO A 19 41.46 35.15 -41.70
CA PRO A 19 41.33 34.35 -40.52
C PRO A 19 41.47 35.29 -39.32
N MET A 20 40.36 35.90 -38.91
CA MET A 20 40.26 36.35 -37.53
C MET A 20 40.39 35.09 -36.68
N THR A 21 41.46 35.03 -35.90
CA THR A 21 41.78 33.96 -34.97
C THR A 21 40.62 33.78 -33.99
N THR A 22 39.67 32.92 -34.33
CA THR A 22 38.75 32.37 -33.34
C THR A 22 39.56 31.42 -32.48
N MET A 23 39.68 31.81 -31.23
CA MET A 23 40.31 31.08 -30.14
C MET A 23 39.88 29.60 -30.16
N PRO A 24 40.76 28.68 -29.75
CA PRO A 24 40.40 27.28 -29.60
C PRO A 24 39.24 27.19 -28.59
N GLU A 25 38.08 26.77 -29.08
CA GLU A 25 36.96 26.38 -28.25
C GLU A 25 37.43 25.25 -27.35
N SER A 26 37.27 25.46 -26.04
CA SER A 26 37.77 24.59 -25.00
C SER A 26 37.37 23.15 -25.26
N SER A 27 38.37 22.27 -25.37
CA SER A 27 38.22 20.83 -25.24
C SER A 27 37.47 20.52 -23.94
N ARG A 28 36.16 20.29 -24.05
CA ARG A 28 35.32 19.86 -22.94
C ARG A 28 35.40 18.33 -22.88
N ASN A 29 36.60 17.83 -22.61
CA ASN A 29 36.82 16.44 -22.21
C ASN A 29 36.17 16.24 -20.84
N GLY A 30 34.93 15.79 -20.83
CA GLY A 30 34.14 15.67 -19.59
C GLY A 30 33.12 14.54 -19.61
N ASN A 31 33.28 13.52 -20.45
CA ASN A 31 32.32 12.40 -20.53
C ASN A 31 32.31 11.53 -19.26
N ILE A 32 33.32 11.64 -18.40
CA ILE A 32 33.37 10.92 -17.11
C ILE A 32 32.47 11.60 -16.06
N GLY A 33 32.28 12.92 -16.13
CA GLY A 33 31.43 13.67 -15.19
C GLY A 33 29.93 13.56 -15.50
N CYS A 34 29.56 13.38 -16.77
CA CYS A 34 28.16 13.28 -17.20
C CYS A 34 27.49 11.96 -16.75
N TRP A 35 28.20 10.83 -16.87
CA TRP A 35 27.73 9.55 -16.31
C TRP A 35 27.55 9.69 -14.80
N LEU A 36 28.58 10.12 -14.08
CA LEU A 36 28.54 10.17 -12.62
C LEU A 36 27.39 11.07 -12.12
N GLY A 37 27.19 12.21 -12.77
CA GLY A 37 26.03 13.08 -12.52
C GLY A 37 24.70 12.38 -12.79
N ALA A 38 24.57 11.64 -13.90
CA ALA A 38 23.37 10.87 -14.21
C ALA A 38 23.10 9.76 -13.19
N LEU A 39 24.14 9.05 -12.74
CA LEU A 39 24.03 7.99 -11.73
C LEU A 39 23.63 8.58 -10.37
N ILE A 40 24.28 9.66 -9.94
CA ILE A 40 23.94 10.35 -8.68
C ILE A 40 22.50 10.88 -8.75
N THR A 41 22.11 11.52 -9.85
CA THR A 41 20.74 12.04 -10.02
C THR A 41 19.73 10.90 -10.00
N THR A 42 20.01 9.80 -10.70
CA THR A 42 19.13 8.61 -10.70
C THR A 42 19.02 7.99 -9.31
N PHE A 43 20.14 7.93 -8.56
CA PHE A 43 20.16 7.43 -7.19
C PHE A 43 19.32 8.32 -6.28
N ILE A 44 19.51 9.64 -6.35
CA ILE A 44 18.73 10.60 -5.54
C ILE A 44 17.24 10.51 -5.89
N VAL A 45 16.88 10.46 -7.17
CA VAL A 45 15.47 10.30 -7.60
C VAL A 45 14.91 8.98 -7.09
N THR A 46 15.64 7.87 -7.22
CA THR A 46 15.21 6.56 -6.71
C THR A 46 14.99 6.60 -5.20
N VAL A 47 15.91 7.19 -4.44
CA VAL A 47 15.78 7.34 -2.99
C VAL A 47 14.60 8.23 -2.63
N LEU A 48 14.41 9.35 -3.33
CA LEU A 48 13.26 10.24 -3.13
C LEU A 48 11.93 9.57 -3.47
N VAL A 49 11.89 8.70 -4.48
CA VAL A 49 10.69 7.89 -4.78
C VAL A 49 10.42 6.90 -3.66
N ILE A 50 11.45 6.19 -3.16
CA ILE A 50 11.30 5.26 -2.04
C ILE A 50 10.79 6.01 -0.80
N VAL A 51 11.45 7.08 -0.39
CA VAL A 51 11.03 7.90 0.76
C VAL A 51 9.66 8.54 0.51
N GLY A 52 9.39 8.98 -0.72
CA GLY A 52 8.08 9.45 -1.21
C GLY A 52 6.97 8.44 -1.03
N LEU A 53 7.27 7.16 -1.20
CA LEU A 53 6.34 6.04 -0.99
C LEU A 53 6.00 5.83 0.49
N PHE A 54 6.91 6.22 1.39
CA PHE A 54 6.72 6.21 2.85
C PHE A 54 6.10 7.51 3.38
N LEU A 55 6.02 8.58 2.57
CA LEU A 55 5.36 9.82 2.98
C LEU A 55 3.83 9.58 3.16
N PRO A 56 3.20 10.24 4.14
CA PRO A 56 1.82 9.98 4.57
C PRO A 56 0.73 10.03 3.49
N PRO A 57 0.82 10.80 2.38
CA PRO A 57 -0.21 10.68 1.34
C PRO A 57 -0.23 9.31 0.64
N PHE A 58 0.88 8.56 0.62
CA PHE A 58 0.99 7.34 -0.18
C PHE A 58 1.27 6.06 0.60
N SER A 59 1.58 6.11 1.90
CA SER A 59 2.01 4.99 2.78
C SER A 59 1.67 3.59 2.26
N ILE A 60 2.47 3.11 1.28
CA ILE A 60 2.21 1.83 0.61
C ILE A 60 2.51 0.69 1.57
N TYR A 61 3.41 0.94 2.53
CA TYR A 61 3.71 0.00 3.60
C TYR A 61 2.46 -0.31 4.44
N ASP A 62 1.71 0.69 4.91
CA ASP A 62 0.46 0.45 5.65
C ASP A 62 -0.63 -0.16 4.77
N ARG A 63 -0.61 0.10 3.45
CA ARG A 63 -1.57 -0.53 2.52
C ARG A 63 -1.24 -1.99 2.19
N LEU A 64 0.04 -2.38 2.19
CA LEU A 64 0.48 -3.74 1.86
C LEU A 64 0.71 -4.61 3.10
N PHE A 65 1.10 -4.01 4.21
CA PHE A 65 1.49 -4.68 5.46
C PHE A 65 0.74 -4.16 6.69
N GLY A 66 0.00 -3.05 6.57
CA GLY A 66 -0.84 -2.55 7.64
C GLY A 66 -2.17 -3.29 7.73
N GLU A 67 -2.88 -3.02 8.80
CA GLU A 67 -4.16 -3.66 9.09
C GLU A 67 -5.22 -3.24 8.09
N GLN A 68 -5.66 -4.18 7.26
CA GLN A 68 -6.70 -3.92 6.26
C GLN A 68 -8.08 -4.01 6.93
N PHE A 69 -8.72 -2.85 7.07
CA PHE A 69 -10.10 -2.72 7.53
C PHE A 69 -11.04 -2.75 6.34
N THR A 70 -12.07 -3.58 6.40
CA THR A 70 -13.18 -3.56 5.45
C THR A 70 -14.22 -2.58 5.96
N MET A 71 -14.54 -1.56 5.15
CA MET A 71 -15.63 -0.64 5.47
C MET A 71 -16.96 -1.36 5.28
N LEU A 72 -17.76 -1.46 6.34
CA LEU A 72 -19.09 -2.08 6.28
C LEU A 72 -20.13 -0.97 6.10
N GLN A 73 -21.03 -1.16 5.13
CA GLN A 73 -22.21 -0.30 4.97
C GLN A 73 -23.46 -0.95 5.57
N ALA A 74 -24.51 -0.16 5.75
CA ALA A 74 -25.80 -0.65 6.26
C ALA A 74 -26.36 -1.74 5.33
N GLY A 75 -26.68 -2.91 5.89
CA GLY A 75 -27.14 -4.07 5.13
C GLY A 75 -26.03 -4.94 4.53
N GLU A 76 -24.77 -4.52 4.62
CA GLU A 76 -23.62 -5.35 4.22
C GLU A 76 -23.11 -6.18 5.40
N GLY A 77 -22.66 -7.41 5.08
CA GLY A 77 -22.05 -8.33 6.03
C GLY A 77 -20.70 -8.80 5.53
N LEU A 78 -19.76 -8.95 6.46
CA LEU A 78 -18.44 -9.50 6.22
C LEU A 78 -18.36 -10.94 6.77
N PRO A 79 -18.42 -11.96 5.90
CA PRO A 79 -18.22 -13.35 6.31
C PRO A 79 -16.71 -13.69 6.34
N VAL A 80 -16.25 -14.25 7.46
CA VAL A 80 -14.88 -14.73 7.68
C VAL A 80 -14.92 -16.05 8.45
N ASP A 81 -14.55 -17.14 7.80
CA ASP A 81 -14.35 -18.48 8.39
C ASP A 81 -15.50 -19.04 9.27
N GLY A 82 -16.74 -18.64 8.98
CA GLY A 82 -17.94 -19.03 9.73
C GLY A 82 -18.40 -18.00 10.76
N LEU A 83 -17.79 -16.81 10.82
CA LEU A 83 -18.32 -15.63 11.50
C LEU A 83 -18.79 -14.62 10.45
N LEU A 84 -20.02 -14.12 10.58
CA LEU A 84 -20.54 -13.01 9.80
C LEU A 84 -20.79 -11.82 10.73
N VAL A 85 -20.18 -10.70 10.39
CA VAL A 85 -20.38 -9.41 11.07
C VAL A 85 -21.18 -8.51 10.13
N ALA A 86 -22.34 -8.04 10.55
CA ALA A 86 -23.20 -7.19 9.73
C ALA A 86 -23.72 -5.98 10.49
N ILE A 87 -23.92 -4.88 9.76
CA ILE A 87 -24.60 -3.68 10.27
C ILE A 87 -26.07 -3.75 9.85
N GLN A 88 -26.97 -3.39 10.77
CA GLN A 88 -28.39 -3.29 10.43
C GLN A 88 -28.66 -2.23 9.36
N GLU A 89 -29.66 -2.49 8.52
CA GLU A 89 -30.05 -1.63 7.39
C GLU A 89 -30.51 -0.22 7.82
N ASP A 90 -30.92 -0.04 9.09
CA ASP A 90 -31.40 1.23 9.64
C ASP A 90 -30.29 2.10 10.25
N SER A 91 -29.05 1.62 10.26
CA SER A 91 -27.94 2.33 10.88
C SER A 91 -27.42 3.45 9.96
N PRO A 92 -27.05 4.61 10.53
CA PRO A 92 -26.50 5.70 9.75
C PRO A 92 -25.22 5.26 9.03
N LEU A 93 -25.14 5.56 7.73
CA LEU A 93 -23.93 5.32 6.93
C LEU A 93 -22.77 6.10 7.55
N GLY A 94 -21.80 5.37 8.09
CA GLY A 94 -20.62 5.90 8.76
C GLY A 94 -19.32 5.34 8.16
N ASP A 95 -18.19 5.82 8.66
CA ASP A 95 -16.84 5.38 8.32
C ASP A 95 -16.42 4.12 9.11
N PHE A 96 -17.37 3.23 9.41
CA PHE A 96 -17.13 2.05 10.24
C PHE A 96 -16.39 0.97 9.47
N GLY A 97 -15.14 0.72 9.89
CA GLY A 97 -14.32 -0.36 9.35
C GLY A 97 -14.18 -1.50 10.34
N VAL A 98 -14.28 -2.73 9.87
CA VAL A 98 -14.05 -3.95 10.65
C VAL A 98 -12.91 -4.74 10.01
N ARG A 99 -11.98 -5.18 10.84
CA ARG A 99 -10.99 -6.20 10.51
C ARG A 99 -11.27 -7.42 11.37
N ILE A 100 -11.36 -8.58 10.73
CA ILE A 100 -11.52 -9.85 11.42
C ILE A 100 -10.32 -10.70 11.09
N SER A 101 -9.65 -11.22 12.11
CA SER A 101 -8.66 -12.27 11.95
C SER A 101 -9.08 -13.50 12.75
N SER A 102 -8.76 -14.69 12.24
CA SER A 102 -9.16 -15.95 12.87
C SER A 102 -7.92 -16.81 13.13
N VAL A 103 -7.95 -17.56 14.23
CA VAL A 103 -6.97 -18.60 14.55
C VAL A 103 -7.72 -19.91 14.68
N SER A 104 -7.22 -20.96 14.02
CA SER A 104 -7.84 -22.27 14.11
C SER A 104 -7.73 -22.85 15.52
N LEU A 105 -8.65 -23.76 15.87
CA LEU A 105 -8.61 -24.45 17.17
C LEU A 105 -7.24 -25.12 17.42
N LEU A 106 -6.68 -25.77 16.40
CA LEU A 106 -5.38 -26.44 16.49
C LEU A 106 -4.24 -25.45 16.79
N GLU A 107 -4.24 -24.30 16.11
CA GLU A 107 -3.22 -23.27 16.32
C GLU A 107 -3.34 -22.64 17.71
N PHE A 108 -4.57 -22.38 18.16
CA PHE A 108 -4.86 -21.86 19.49
C PHE A 108 -4.41 -22.83 20.59
N GLU A 109 -4.71 -24.12 20.44
CA GLU A 109 -4.26 -25.16 21.38
C GLU A 109 -2.73 -25.28 21.42
N ASN A 110 -2.06 -25.12 20.29
CA ASN A 110 -0.60 -25.20 20.20
C ASN A 110 0.15 -23.92 20.60
N ASN A 111 -0.55 -22.85 21.01
CA ASN A 111 0.05 -21.51 21.25
C ASN A 111 0.84 -21.00 20.03
N SER A 112 0.30 -21.25 18.84
CA SER A 112 0.90 -20.82 17.58
C SER A 112 -0.03 -19.84 16.87
N GLY A 113 0.49 -19.09 15.89
CA GLY A 113 -0.29 -18.13 15.13
C GLY A 113 -0.08 -16.71 15.65
N ALA A 114 -1.17 -16.05 16.03
CA ALA A 114 -1.13 -14.65 16.44
C ALA A 114 -0.53 -14.46 17.86
N GLU A 115 0.16 -13.34 18.08
CA GLU A 115 0.80 -13.02 19.36
C GLU A 115 -0.19 -12.96 20.53
N TRP A 116 -1.44 -12.54 20.28
CA TRP A 116 -2.50 -12.44 21.29
C TRP A 116 -3.00 -13.79 21.81
N VAL A 117 -2.71 -14.91 21.13
CA VAL A 117 -3.22 -16.26 21.49
C VAL A 117 -2.84 -16.63 22.93
N THR A 118 -1.63 -16.28 23.36
CA THR A 118 -1.17 -16.60 24.72
C THR A 118 -1.98 -15.85 25.78
N LEU A 119 -2.30 -14.57 25.54
CA LEU A 119 -3.10 -13.77 26.46
C LEU A 119 -4.56 -14.26 26.50
N ALA A 120 -5.11 -14.57 25.33
CA ALA A 120 -6.45 -15.12 25.19
C ALA A 120 -6.63 -16.39 26.03
N LYS A 121 -5.70 -17.36 25.93
CA LYS A 121 -5.76 -18.60 26.71
C LYS A 121 -5.72 -18.41 28.21
N ASN A 122 -4.99 -17.39 28.69
CA ASN A 122 -4.95 -17.07 30.11
C ASN A 122 -6.26 -16.46 30.62
N THR A 123 -7.06 -15.89 29.70
CA THR A 123 -8.35 -15.26 30.01
C THR A 123 -9.51 -16.25 29.90
N VAL A 124 -9.38 -17.26 29.03
CA VAL A 124 -10.40 -18.31 28.87
C VAL A 124 -10.52 -19.14 30.16
N PRO A 125 -11.73 -19.26 30.73
CA PRO A 125 -11.95 -20.09 31.91
C PRO A 125 -11.53 -21.57 31.68
N PRO A 126 -10.81 -22.20 32.62
CA PRO A 126 -10.22 -23.53 32.43
C PRO A 126 -11.24 -24.68 32.36
N TYR A 127 -12.52 -24.41 32.64
CA TYR A 127 -13.60 -25.40 32.59
C TYR A 127 -14.35 -25.42 31.25
N LEU A 128 -13.98 -24.55 30.29
CA LEU A 128 -14.60 -24.47 28.97
C LEU A 128 -13.76 -25.21 27.94
N ALA A 129 -14.43 -25.99 27.09
CA ALA A 129 -13.81 -26.63 25.95
C ALA A 129 -14.10 -25.80 24.70
N LEU A 130 -13.08 -25.12 24.16
CA LEU A 130 -13.21 -24.35 22.94
C LEU A 130 -13.65 -25.25 21.77
N GLN A 131 -14.75 -24.89 21.09
CA GLN A 131 -15.33 -25.66 19.98
C GLN A 131 -15.11 -25.00 18.62
N SER A 132 -14.98 -23.68 18.58
CA SER A 132 -14.85 -22.90 17.35
C SER A 132 -13.43 -22.39 17.15
N ARG A 133 -13.21 -21.73 16.00
CA ARG A 133 -12.08 -20.82 15.83
C ARG A 133 -12.19 -19.66 16.83
N VAL A 134 -11.06 -19.04 17.12
CA VAL A 134 -11.01 -17.81 17.92
C VAL A 134 -10.83 -16.63 16.97
N TYR A 135 -11.66 -15.61 17.14
CA TYR A 135 -11.67 -14.43 16.28
C TYR A 135 -11.15 -13.22 17.05
N ASP A 136 -10.28 -12.46 16.42
CA ASP A 136 -9.89 -11.11 16.83
C ASP A 136 -10.62 -10.12 15.91
N ILE A 137 -11.38 -9.20 16.54
CA ILE A 137 -12.22 -8.22 15.85
C ILE A 137 -11.69 -6.84 16.20
N ALA A 138 -11.02 -6.20 15.24
CA ALA A 138 -10.60 -4.82 15.35
C ALA A 138 -11.58 -3.92 14.60
N THR A 139 -11.87 -2.75 15.17
CA THR A 139 -12.80 -1.77 14.58
C THR A 139 -12.14 -0.41 14.45
N THR A 140 -12.58 0.37 13.47
CA THR A 140 -12.12 1.74 13.21
C THR A 140 -13.29 2.63 12.79
N GLY A 141 -13.11 3.96 12.90
CA GLY A 141 -14.13 4.94 12.61
C GLY A 141 -15.23 5.00 13.67
N THR A 142 -16.43 5.45 13.28
CA THR A 142 -17.56 5.61 14.19
C THR A 142 -18.39 4.33 14.28
N PRO A 143 -18.50 3.67 15.45
CA PRO A 143 -19.29 2.45 15.56
C PRO A 143 -20.80 2.72 15.41
N PRO A 144 -21.53 1.85 14.70
CA PRO A 144 -22.99 1.95 14.61
C PRO A 144 -23.64 1.60 15.96
N PRO A 145 -24.91 1.98 16.18
CA PRO A 145 -25.60 1.69 17.44
C PRO A 145 -25.81 0.19 17.71
N GLN A 146 -25.91 -0.63 16.65
CA GLN A 146 -26.10 -2.07 16.74
C GLN A 146 -25.30 -2.79 15.65
N VAL A 147 -24.71 -3.93 16.02
CA VAL A 147 -23.98 -4.85 15.13
C VAL A 147 -24.54 -6.25 15.36
N SER A 148 -24.75 -7.00 14.27
CA SER A 148 -25.14 -8.40 14.34
C SER A 148 -23.93 -9.29 14.13
N LEU A 149 -23.76 -10.26 15.02
CA LEU A 149 -22.73 -11.31 14.94
C LEU A 149 -23.43 -12.64 14.73
N THR A 150 -23.17 -13.29 13.60
CA THR A 150 -23.69 -14.62 13.29
C THR A 150 -22.52 -15.59 13.25
N VAL A 151 -22.53 -16.63 14.08
CA VAL A 151 -21.49 -17.65 14.14
C VAL A 151 -22.07 -18.99 13.72
N ASP A 152 -21.41 -19.64 12.77
CA ASP A 152 -21.73 -20.99 12.35
C ASP A 152 -21.36 -21.99 13.47
N ILE A 153 -22.30 -22.86 13.80
CA ILE A 153 -22.10 -23.89 14.81
C ILE A 153 -21.20 -24.99 14.20
N PRO A 154 -20.08 -25.35 14.86
CA PRO A 154 -19.18 -26.39 14.34
C PRO A 154 -19.85 -27.76 14.36
N GLU A 155 -19.57 -28.59 13.34
CA GLU A 155 -20.20 -29.92 13.14
C GLU A 155 -20.00 -30.91 14.31
N GLY A 156 -19.03 -30.65 15.19
CA GLY A 156 -18.73 -31.46 16.38
C GLY A 156 -19.41 -31.00 17.67
N ALA A 157 -20.22 -29.94 17.64
CA ALA A 157 -20.85 -29.40 18.84
C ALA A 157 -21.87 -30.40 19.45
N PRO A 158 -21.79 -30.71 20.76
CA PRO A 158 -22.64 -31.73 21.38
C PRO A 158 -24.12 -31.34 21.50
N SER A 159 -24.43 -30.05 21.67
CA SER A 159 -25.78 -29.47 21.63
C SER A 159 -25.69 -27.93 21.61
N THR A 160 -26.68 -27.25 21.06
CA THR A 160 -26.78 -25.78 21.12
C THR A 160 -27.01 -25.25 22.52
N ASP A 161 -27.59 -26.06 23.41
CA ASP A 161 -27.96 -25.65 24.77
C ASP A 161 -26.76 -25.52 25.72
N VAL A 162 -25.59 -26.02 25.31
CA VAL A 162 -24.34 -26.01 26.09
C VAL A 162 -23.26 -25.16 25.44
N LEU A 163 -23.61 -24.42 24.38
CA LEU A 163 -22.70 -23.49 23.73
C LEU A 163 -22.84 -22.11 24.36
N ASP A 164 -21.70 -21.56 24.73
CA ASP A 164 -21.57 -20.20 25.22
C ASP A 164 -20.61 -19.43 24.32
N LEU A 165 -20.92 -18.14 24.07
CA LEU A 165 -20.01 -17.24 23.38
C LEU A 165 -19.22 -16.44 24.42
N TYR A 166 -17.90 -16.53 24.34
CA TYR A 166 -16.99 -15.78 25.20
C TYR A 166 -16.22 -14.75 24.38
N GLY A 167 -16.09 -13.55 24.93
CA GLY A 167 -15.25 -12.48 24.39
C GLY A 167 -14.57 -11.76 25.53
N TRP A 168 -13.40 -11.20 25.24
CA TRP A 168 -12.69 -10.29 26.14
C TRP A 168 -12.31 -9.04 25.35
N TYR A 169 -11.98 -7.99 26.08
CA TYR A 169 -11.40 -6.77 25.54
C TYR A 169 -10.00 -6.60 26.14
N GLU A 170 -9.09 -6.04 25.35
CA GLU A 170 -7.78 -5.58 25.81
C GLU A 170 -7.84 -4.09 26.20
#